data_AF-A0AAP3A4I7-F1
#
_entry.id   AF-A0AAP3A4I7-F1
#
_cell.length_a   1.000
_cell.length_b   1.000
_cell.length_c   1.000
_cell.angle_alpha   90.00
_cell.angle_beta   90.00
_cell.angle_gamma   90.00
#
_symmetry.space_group_name_H-M   'P 1'
#
loop_
_entity.id
_entity.type
_entity.pdbx_description
1 polymer ?
#
loop_
_entity_poly.entity_id
_entity_poly.type
_entity_poly.pdbx_seq_one_letter_code
_entity_poly.pdbx_strand_id
1 'polypeptide(L)'
;FSALLINAGIDRGNTDEIVQSIADYIDVDDSPRFHGAEDSFYQSQTPPRHSANQMLFLTGELRQIKGITENIYQRLIPYVCVLPTT
;
A
#
# COMPACT_ATOMS: atom_id res chain seq x y z
N PHE A 1 3.91 -4.69 9.98
CA PHE A 1 4.46 -4.11 8.75
C PHE A 1 5.37 -2.89 9.03
N SER A 2 5.03 -1.99 9.96
CA SER A 2 5.85 -0.79 10.27
C SER A 2 7.32 -1.08 10.62
N ALA A 3 7.59 -2.10 11.45
CA ALA A 3 8.96 -2.49 11.79
C ALA A 3 9.79 -2.91 10.58
N LEU A 4 9.17 -3.59 9.60
CA LEU A 4 9.82 -3.95 8.34
C LEU A 4 10.20 -2.70 7.55
N LEU A 5 9.30 -1.72 7.44
CA LEU A 5 9.58 -0.46 6.72
C LEU A 5 10.69 0.37 7.40
N ILE A 6 10.68 0.44 8.73
CA ILE A 6 11.71 1.15 9.50
C ILE A 6 13.07 0.47 9.33
N ASN A 7 13.14 -0.86 9.45
CA ASN A 7 14.38 -1.61 9.20
C ASN A 7 14.78 -1.59 7.71
N ALA A 8 13.77 -1.48 6.85
CA ALA A 8 13.80 -1.04 5.46
C ALA A 8 14.72 0.16 5.25
N GLY A 9 14.69 1.10 6.21
CA GLY A 9 15.26 2.45 6.23
C GLY A 9 14.30 3.49 5.62
N ILE A 10 13.00 3.28 5.75
CA ILE A 10 11.94 4.27 5.47
C ILE A 10 11.71 5.05 6.77
N ASP A 11 11.59 6.38 6.68
CA ASP A 11 11.33 7.23 7.86
C ASP A 11 9.92 7.01 8.42
N ARG A 12 9.66 7.53 9.62
CA ARG A 12 8.38 7.28 10.31
C ARG A 12 7.18 7.91 9.62
N GLY A 13 7.32 9.09 9.02
CA GLY A 13 6.19 9.75 8.34
C GLY A 13 5.74 8.94 7.13
N ASN A 14 6.70 8.53 6.30
CA ASN A 14 6.43 7.65 5.17
C ASN A 14 5.96 6.26 5.63
N THR A 15 6.47 5.74 6.75
CA THR A 15 6.03 4.44 7.29
C THR A 15 4.54 4.46 7.68
N ASP A 16 4.09 5.49 8.39
CA ASP A 16 2.70 5.59 8.84
C ASP A 16 1.73 5.75 7.65
N GLU A 17 2.10 6.56 6.65
CA GLU A 17 1.33 6.70 5.42
C GLU A 17 1.21 5.37 4.67
N ILE A 18 2.33 4.67 4.44
CA ILE A 18 2.34 3.41 3.69
C ILE A 18 1.54 2.33 4.40
N VAL A 19 1.69 2.19 5.72
CA VAL A 19 0.98 1.15 6.48
C VAL A 19 -0.53 1.37 6.44
N GLN A 20 -0.98 2.62 6.61
CA GLN A 20 -2.40 2.94 6.53
C GLN A 20 -2.94 2.80 5.11
N SER A 21 -2.17 3.24 4.11
CA SER A 21 -2.56 3.10 2.70
C SER A 21 -2.63 1.65 2.25
N ILE A 22 -1.78 0.75 2.76
CA ILE A 22 -1.89 -0.69 2.50
C ILE A 22 -3.17 -1.25 3.12
N ALA A 23 -3.51 -0.82 4.34
CA ALA A 23 -4.71 -1.30 5.03
C ALA A 23 -5.99 -0.87 4.30
N ASP A 24 -6.08 0.40 3.90
CA ASP A 24 -7.20 0.93 3.10
C ASP A 24 -7.30 0.20 1.76
N TYR A 25 -6.17 0.01 1.07
CA TYR A 25 -6.18 -0.61 -0.26
C TYR A 25 -6.74 -2.04 -0.31
N ILE A 26 -6.70 -2.80 0.80
CA ILE A 26 -7.09 -4.22 0.85
C ILE A 26 -8.34 -4.52 1.67
N ASP A 27 -8.80 -3.59 2.52
CA ASP A 27 -10.02 -3.82 3.29
C ASP A 27 -11.27 -3.61 2.44
N VAL A 28 -12.46 -3.87 2.98
CA VAL A 28 -13.69 -3.96 2.16
C VAL A 28 -14.48 -2.66 2.11
N ASP A 29 -14.07 -1.64 2.87
CA ASP A 29 -14.81 -0.39 2.96
C ASP A 29 -14.15 0.71 2.10
N ASP A 30 -14.70 1.92 2.17
CA ASP A 30 -14.22 3.08 1.39
C ASP A 30 -13.98 4.29 2.31
N SER A 31 -13.73 4.02 3.61
CA SER A 31 -13.52 5.03 4.63
C SER A 31 -12.02 5.21 4.89
N PRO A 32 -11.38 6.27 4.36
CA PRO A 32 -9.94 6.39 4.44
C PRO A 32 -9.46 6.58 5.88
N ARG A 33 -8.39 5.88 6.25
CA ARG A 33 -7.64 6.15 7.49
C ARG A 33 -6.96 7.52 7.39
N PHE A 34 -6.58 8.10 8.54
CA PHE A 34 -6.06 9.48 8.61
C PHE A 34 -4.89 9.78 7.66
N HIS A 35 -3.97 8.84 7.48
CA HIS A 35 -2.88 8.91 6.49
C HIS A 35 -3.05 7.92 5.33
N GLY A 36 -4.18 7.24 5.25
CA GLY A 36 -4.47 6.25 4.23
C GLY A 36 -4.92 6.86 2.89
N ALA A 37 -5.54 6.01 2.08
CA ALA A 37 -6.05 6.34 0.76
C ALA A 37 -7.03 5.28 0.26
N GLU A 38 -8.20 5.76 -0.15
CA GLU A 38 -9.30 4.99 -0.73
C GLU A 38 -9.62 5.49 -2.15
N ASP A 39 -10.79 5.15 -2.68
CA ASP A 39 -11.22 5.49 -4.04
C ASP A 39 -11.10 6.97 -4.35
N SER A 40 -11.46 7.85 -3.42
CA SER A 40 -11.36 9.30 -3.64
C SER A 40 -9.93 9.76 -4.00
N PHE A 41 -8.91 9.12 -3.41
CA PHE A 41 -7.50 9.39 -3.75
C PHE A 41 -7.13 8.76 -5.08
N TYR A 42 -7.48 7.48 -5.29
CA TYR A 42 -7.05 6.75 -6.49
C TYR A 42 -7.76 7.21 -7.77
N GLN A 43 -9.01 7.66 -7.68
CA GLN A 43 -9.76 8.25 -8.80
C GLN A 43 -9.23 9.62 -9.20
N SER A 44 -8.51 10.31 -8.32
CA SER A 44 -7.84 11.58 -8.64
C SER A 44 -6.56 11.40 -9.47
N GLN A 45 -6.07 10.16 -9.61
CA GLN A 45 -4.87 9.84 -10.38
C GLN A 45 -5.16 9.78 -11.89
N THR A 46 -4.08 9.79 -12.68
CA THR A 46 -4.15 9.62 -14.14
C THR A 46 -3.33 8.40 -14.55
N PRO A 47 -3.95 7.35 -15.13
CA PRO A 47 -5.40 7.18 -15.32
C PRO A 47 -6.15 6.98 -13.98
N PRO A 48 -7.45 7.34 -13.91
CA PRO A 48 -8.25 7.13 -12.71
C PRO A 48 -8.46 5.63 -12.49
N ARG A 49 -8.44 5.23 -11.22
CA ARG A 49 -8.65 3.85 -10.78
C ARG A 49 -9.21 3.82 -9.36
N HIS A 50 -9.51 2.63 -8.87
CA HIS A 50 -10.04 2.39 -7.52
C HIS A 50 -8.98 1.79 -6.59
N SER A 51 -9.24 1.80 -5.29
CA SER A 51 -8.61 0.84 -4.38
C SER A 51 -9.00 -0.59 -4.78
N ALA A 52 -8.22 -1.59 -4.38
CA ALA A 52 -8.54 -2.96 -4.74
C ALA A 52 -9.74 -3.50 -3.96
N ASN A 53 -9.90 -3.03 -2.72
CA ASN A 53 -10.89 -3.46 -1.74
C ASN A 53 -10.97 -4.98 -1.55
N GLN A 54 -9.79 -5.60 -1.65
CA GLN A 54 -9.60 -7.04 -1.55
C GLN A 54 -8.12 -7.37 -1.29
N MET A 55 -7.85 -8.63 -0.92
CA MET A 55 -6.49 -9.15 -0.83
C MET A 55 -5.76 -9.05 -2.18
N LEU A 56 -4.46 -8.73 -2.12
CA LEU A 56 -3.61 -8.67 -3.31
C LEU A 56 -3.51 -10.06 -3.97
N PHE A 57 -3.33 -10.07 -5.29
CA PHE A 57 -3.05 -11.27 -6.08
C PHE A 57 -1.56 -11.39 -6.44
N LEU A 58 -0.87 -10.26 -6.60
CA LEU A 58 0.51 -10.17 -7.04
C LEU A 58 1.27 -9.18 -6.16
N THR A 59 2.51 -9.53 -5.78
CA THR A 59 3.40 -8.62 -5.04
C THR A 59 3.62 -7.29 -5.78
N GLY A 60 3.54 -7.29 -7.11
CA GLY A 60 3.67 -6.09 -7.95
C GLY A 60 2.61 -5.01 -7.69
N GLU A 61 1.45 -5.37 -7.13
CA GLU A 61 0.37 -4.44 -6.80
C GLU A 61 0.76 -3.44 -5.72
N LEU A 62 1.79 -3.73 -4.91
CA LEU A 62 2.34 -2.76 -3.95
C LEU A 62 2.70 -1.41 -4.60
N ARG A 63 3.08 -1.39 -5.89
CA ARG A 63 3.36 -0.14 -6.62
C ARG A 63 2.14 0.77 -6.80
N GLN A 64 0.93 0.22 -6.67
CA GLN A 64 -0.31 0.98 -6.80
C GLN A 64 -0.70 1.67 -5.49
N ILE A 65 -0.03 1.37 -4.38
CA ILE A 65 -0.42 1.86 -3.07
C ILE A 65 0.26 3.21 -2.81
N LYS A 66 -0.50 4.17 -2.28
CA LYS A 66 0.01 5.50 -1.91
C LYS A 66 1.25 5.38 -1.02
N GLY A 67 2.23 6.24 -1.28
CA GLY A 67 3.50 6.27 -0.55
C GLY A 67 4.54 5.24 -1.02
N ILE A 68 4.16 4.21 -1.79
CA ILE A 68 5.12 3.22 -2.31
C ILE A 68 5.74 3.71 -3.62
N THR A 69 6.92 4.33 -3.51
CA THR A 69 7.76 4.66 -4.66
C THR A 69 8.51 3.42 -5.19
N GLU A 70 9.05 3.48 -6.40
CA GLU A 70 9.86 2.37 -6.95
C GLU A 70 11.07 2.04 -6.05
N ASN A 71 11.71 3.04 -5.44
CA ASN A 71 12.81 2.81 -4.51
C ASN A 71 12.35 2.03 -3.27
N ILE A 72 11.20 2.40 -2.69
CA ILE A 72 10.63 1.69 -1.54
C ILE A 72 10.22 0.28 -1.94
N TYR A 73 9.55 0.13 -3.08
CA TYR A 73 9.17 -1.17 -3.62
C TYR A 73 10.39 -2.11 -3.72
N GLN A 74 11.48 -1.67 -4.34
CA GLN A 74 12.70 -2.48 -4.49
C GLN A 74 13.34 -2.89 -3.15
N ARG A 75 13.21 -2.06 -2.11
CA ARG A 75 13.66 -2.40 -0.75
C ARG A 75 12.76 -3.41 -0.06
N LEU A 76 11.48 -3.45 -0.41
CA LEU A 76 10.48 -4.32 0.20
C LEU A 76 10.44 -5.71 -0.43
N ILE A 77 10.55 -5.82 -1.77
CA ILE A 77 10.35 -7.10 -2.48
C ILE A 77 11.18 -8.29 -1.99
N PRO A 78 12.39 -8.16 -1.43
CA PRO A 78 13.12 -9.32 -0.91
C PRO A 78 12.49 -9.92 0.34
N TYR A 79 11.57 -9.20 1.00
CA TYR A 79 11.06 -9.53 2.33
C TYR A 79 9.56 -9.78 2.38
N VAL A 80 8.85 -9.63 1.26
CA VAL A 80 7.39 -9.73 1.20
C VAL A 80 6.95 -10.69 0.10
N CYS A 81 5.85 -11.39 0.36
CA CYS A 81 5.14 -12.17 -0.63
C CYS A 81 3.63 -11.98 -0.47
N VAL A 82 2.90 -12.23 -1.54
CA VAL A 82 1.45 -12.34 -1.53
C VAL A 82 1.10 -13.82 -1.60
N LEU A 83 0.32 -14.31 -0.64
CA LEU A 83 -0.04 -15.71 -0.52
C LEU A 83 -1.53 -15.90 -0.83
N PRO A 84 -1.92 -16.96 -1.55
CA PRO A 84 -3.32 -17.31 -1.74
C PRO A 84 -4.01 -17.55 -0.41
N THR A 85 -5.25 -17.08 -0.29
CA THR A 85 -6.11 -17.32 0.89
C THR A 85 -7.03 -18.53 0.73
N THR A 86 -6.86 -19.31 -0.34
CA THR A 86 -7.64 -20.51 -0.69
C THR A 86 -6.75 -21.63 -1.19
#